data_AF-A0A6A4QD74-F1
#
_entry.id   AF-A0A6A4QD74-F1
#
_cell.length_a   1.000
_cell.length_b   1.000
_cell.length_c   1.000
_cell.angle_alpha   90.00
_cell.angle_beta   90.00
_cell.angle_gamma   90.00
#
_symmetry.space_group_name_H-M   'P 1'
#
loop_
_entity.id
_entity.type
_entity.pdbx_description
1 polymer ?
#
loop_
_entity_poly.entity_id
_entity_poly.type
_entity_poly.pdbx_seq_one_letter_code
_entity_poly.pdbx_strand_id
1 'polypeptide(L)'
;MDDCCAVCAEPLEWVSYGPCFHRDVCSTCVSRLRFICDDRRCCICKTPSDVVFVTKALGDYTRMISDFSSLPSDVREGQVGSYWYHEDTNAFFDDVDHYKMIKAMCRLSCSVCDKLEDQPHDPSKRRGMMFRNIEQLKGHLFHRHRLLMCSLCLEGRKVFICEQKLFTRSQLNQHISTGDSEVDGSESDRGGFMGHPMCEFCRTPFYGDNELYTHMSTEHYTCHICQRWHPGQFEYYKHYDDLEASCLHFCFFYSLFN
;
A
#
# COMPACT_ATOMS: atom_id res chain seq x y z
N MET A 1 -8.67 20.48 -19.69
CA MET A 1 -8.12 19.11 -19.67
C MET A 1 -7.61 18.94 -18.27
N ASP A 2 -8.19 18.00 -17.52
CA ASP A 2 -8.13 18.01 -16.06
C ASP A 2 -6.68 17.89 -15.56
N ASP A 3 -6.23 18.89 -14.79
CA ASP A 3 -4.95 18.91 -14.07
C ASP A 3 -4.98 17.90 -12.92
N CYS A 4 -5.22 16.62 -13.24
CA CYS A 4 -5.39 15.54 -12.29
C CYS A 4 -4.30 14.49 -12.46
N CYS A 5 -3.94 13.86 -11.34
CA CYS A 5 -2.94 12.81 -11.29
C CYS A 5 -3.44 11.56 -12.04
N ALA A 6 -2.64 11.05 -12.99
CA ALA A 6 -2.94 9.83 -13.75
C ALA A 6 -3.01 8.56 -12.88
N VAL A 7 -2.58 8.63 -11.60
CA VAL A 7 -2.61 7.49 -10.66
C VAL A 7 -3.78 7.59 -9.68
N CYS A 8 -3.92 8.73 -8.99
CA CYS A 8 -4.93 8.88 -7.94
C CYS A 8 -6.13 9.75 -8.33
N ALA A 9 -6.17 10.29 -9.55
CA ALA A 9 -7.20 11.21 -10.06
C ALA A 9 -7.39 12.52 -9.27
N GLU A 10 -6.67 12.73 -8.17
CA GLU A 10 -6.64 14.00 -7.42
C GLU A 10 -5.95 15.13 -8.19
N PRO A 11 -6.28 16.40 -7.90
CA PRO A 11 -5.64 17.56 -8.53
C PRO A 11 -4.10 17.58 -8.37
N LEU A 12 -3.40 17.93 -9.45
CA LEU A 12 -1.94 18.08 -9.50
C LEU A 12 -1.52 19.43 -8.92
N GLU A 13 -1.33 19.49 -7.61
CA GLU A 13 -0.68 20.65 -6.97
C GLU A 13 0.85 20.55 -7.01
N TRP A 14 1.36 19.33 -6.88
CA TRP A 14 2.80 19.03 -6.84
C TRP A 14 3.08 17.83 -7.72
N VAL A 15 3.98 18.00 -8.68
CA VAL A 15 4.37 16.95 -9.63
C VAL A 15 5.74 16.41 -9.30
N SER A 16 5.97 15.14 -9.65
CA SER A 16 7.30 14.55 -9.61
C SER A 16 7.65 13.93 -10.95
N TYR A 17 8.83 14.23 -11.47
CA TYR A 17 9.29 13.77 -12.78
C TYR A 17 10.78 13.44 -12.75
N GLY A 18 11.19 12.51 -13.63
CA GLY A 18 12.59 12.18 -13.88
C GLY A 18 13.09 12.75 -15.21
N PRO A 19 14.24 12.27 -15.73
CA PRO A 19 14.81 12.71 -17.02
C PRO A 19 13.90 12.46 -18.24
N CYS A 20 12.84 11.66 -18.09
CA CYS A 20 11.83 11.44 -19.12
C CYS A 20 10.74 12.53 -19.17
N PHE A 21 10.74 13.49 -18.25
CA PHE A 21 9.85 14.66 -18.21
C PHE A 21 8.34 14.43 -18.15
N HIS A 22 7.88 13.18 -17.91
CA HIS A 22 6.46 12.92 -17.63
C HIS A 22 6.06 13.54 -16.28
N ARG A 23 5.05 14.41 -16.29
CA ARG A 23 4.60 15.21 -15.13
C ARG A 23 3.15 14.93 -14.74
N ASP A 24 2.54 13.91 -15.32
CA ASP A 24 1.11 13.61 -15.15
C ASP A 24 0.82 12.89 -13.81
N VAL A 25 1.77 12.85 -12.88
CA VAL A 25 1.65 12.12 -11.61
C VAL A 25 2.08 13.00 -10.45
N CYS A 26 1.25 13.00 -9.40
CA CYS A 26 1.52 13.78 -8.21
C CYS A 26 2.73 13.23 -7.44
N SER A 27 3.42 14.14 -6.74
CA SER A 27 4.57 13.82 -5.92
C SER A 27 4.30 12.75 -4.85
N THR A 28 3.10 12.73 -4.27
CA THR A 28 2.70 11.71 -3.28
C THR A 28 2.64 10.32 -3.90
N CYS A 29 2.08 10.16 -5.11
CA CYS A 29 2.01 8.88 -5.80
C CYS A 29 3.40 8.39 -6.23
N VAL A 30 4.27 9.28 -6.73
CA VAL A 30 5.66 8.91 -7.07
C VAL A 30 6.44 8.53 -5.81
N SER A 31 6.28 9.28 -4.71
CA SER A 31 6.92 8.97 -3.42
C SER A 31 6.45 7.61 -2.89
N ARG A 32 5.15 7.30 -3.00
CA ARG A 32 4.59 6.00 -2.61
C ARG A 32 5.19 4.86 -3.42
N LEU A 33 5.31 5.00 -4.74
CA LEU A 33 5.93 3.96 -5.58
C LEU A 33 7.39 3.72 -5.21
N ARG A 34 8.16 4.80 -5.01
CA ARG A 34 9.59 4.70 -4.68
C ARG A 34 9.84 4.17 -3.28
N PHE A 35 9.07 4.64 -2.30
CA PHE A 35 9.29 4.30 -0.90
C PHE A 35 8.60 3.01 -0.46
N ILE A 36 7.32 2.83 -0.82
CA ILE A 36 6.50 1.69 -0.35
C ILE A 36 6.65 0.48 -1.29
N CYS A 37 6.73 0.73 -2.60
CA CYS A 37 6.80 -0.35 -3.59
C CYS A 37 8.23 -0.64 -4.10
N ASP A 38 9.22 0.14 -3.67
CA ASP A 38 10.61 0.08 -4.17
C ASP A 38 10.71 0.11 -5.71
N ASP A 39 9.80 0.84 -6.37
CA ASP A 39 9.78 0.99 -7.83
C ASP A 39 10.26 2.38 -8.25
N ARG A 40 11.45 2.44 -8.84
CA ARG A 40 12.11 3.67 -9.30
C ARG A 40 11.84 3.99 -10.77
N ARG A 41 10.89 3.30 -11.42
CA ARG A 41 10.52 3.57 -12.81
C ARG A 41 9.50 4.70 -12.92
N CYS A 42 9.52 5.41 -14.03
CA CYS A 42 8.47 6.36 -14.36
C CYS A 42 7.11 5.65 -14.48
N CYS A 43 6.07 6.20 -13.86
CA CYS A 43 4.72 5.64 -13.90
C CYS A 43 4.16 5.54 -15.33
N ILE A 44 4.56 6.48 -16.19
CA ILE A 44 4.03 6.65 -17.54
C ILE A 44 4.81 5.78 -18.54
N CYS A 45 6.10 6.05 -18.74
CA CYS A 45 6.90 5.34 -19.76
C CYS A 45 7.69 4.14 -19.24
N LYS A 46 7.62 3.83 -17.95
CA LYS A 46 8.36 2.72 -17.28
C LYS A 46 9.89 2.79 -17.39
N THR A 47 10.45 3.89 -17.89
CA THR A 47 11.90 4.11 -17.92
C THR A 47 12.43 4.20 -16.48
N PRO A 48 13.49 3.46 -16.12
CA PRO A 48 14.16 3.60 -14.84
C PRO A 48 14.66 5.03 -14.61
N SER A 49 14.51 5.54 -13.38
CA SER A 49 14.94 6.88 -13.02
C SER A 49 15.46 6.86 -11.59
N ASP A 50 16.77 6.90 -11.42
CA ASP A 50 17.38 6.84 -10.09
C ASP A 50 17.03 8.05 -9.24
N VAL A 51 16.92 9.21 -9.89
CA VAL A 51 16.58 10.49 -9.25
C VAL A 51 15.31 11.05 -9.87
N VAL A 52 14.48 11.70 -9.05
CA VAL A 52 13.36 12.53 -9.50
C VAL A 52 13.42 13.92 -8.90
N PHE A 53 12.76 14.86 -9.58
CA PHE A 53 12.59 16.22 -9.11
C PHE A 53 11.12 16.48 -8.79
N VAL A 54 10.87 17.20 -7.71
CA VAL A 54 9.54 17.56 -7.20
C VAL A 54 9.42 19.07 -7.19
N THR A 55 8.33 19.56 -7.77
CA THR A 55 8.04 21.00 -7.89
C THR A 55 6.53 21.23 -7.85
N LYS A 56 6.15 22.44 -7.50
CA LYS A 56 4.76 22.89 -7.60
C LYS A 56 4.33 22.93 -9.06
N ALA A 57 3.15 22.39 -9.36
CA ALA A 57 2.55 22.45 -10.67
C ALA A 57 1.84 23.80 -10.84
N LEU A 58 2.32 24.60 -11.79
CA LEU A 58 1.82 25.94 -12.09
C LEU A 58 1.49 26.07 -13.58
N GLY A 59 1.04 24.97 -14.21
CA GLY A 59 0.82 24.87 -15.66
C GLY A 59 2.09 25.26 -16.43
N ASP A 60 1.97 26.24 -17.32
CA ASP A 60 3.06 26.76 -18.15
C ASP A 60 4.19 27.42 -17.35
N TYR A 61 3.94 27.84 -16.11
CA TYR A 61 4.93 28.47 -15.23
C TYR A 61 5.64 27.48 -14.31
N THR A 62 5.39 26.18 -14.46
CA THR A 62 6.05 25.15 -13.66
C THR A 62 7.56 25.21 -13.89
N ARG A 63 8.32 25.45 -12.81
CA ARG A 63 9.79 25.45 -12.87
C ARG A 63 10.27 24.05 -13.26
N MET A 64 11.17 23.97 -14.23
CA MET A 64 11.74 22.71 -14.68
C MET A 64 13.26 22.73 -14.62
N ILE A 65 13.83 21.59 -14.22
CA ILE A 65 15.25 21.32 -14.42
C ILE A 65 15.35 20.46 -15.68
N SER A 66 15.95 20.99 -16.73
CA SER A 66 16.15 20.29 -18.00
C SER A 66 17.35 19.34 -17.96
N ASP A 67 18.28 19.54 -17.04
CA ASP A 67 19.51 18.75 -16.95
C ASP A 67 19.63 18.07 -15.58
N PHE A 68 19.19 16.82 -15.49
CA PHE A 68 19.34 16.01 -14.28
C PHE A 68 20.80 15.67 -13.97
N SER A 69 21.72 15.78 -14.93
CA SER A 69 23.15 15.55 -14.67
C SER A 69 23.80 16.69 -13.86
N SER A 70 23.15 17.86 -13.82
CA SER A 70 23.56 18.99 -12.98
C SER A 70 23.20 18.82 -11.50
N LEU A 71 22.35 17.84 -11.16
CA LEU A 71 22.00 17.56 -9.77
C LEU A 71 23.20 16.92 -9.07
N PRO A 72 23.49 17.31 -7.81
CA PRO A 72 24.63 16.75 -7.09
C PRO A 72 24.50 15.23 -6.96
N SER A 73 25.61 14.52 -7.13
CA SER A 73 25.74 13.08 -6.88
C SER A 73 26.21 12.83 -5.43
N ASP A 74 25.96 11.63 -4.89
CA ASP A 74 26.35 11.21 -3.53
C ASP A 74 25.87 12.14 -2.40
N VAL A 75 24.58 12.46 -2.46
CA VAL A 75 23.93 13.43 -1.60
C VAL A 75 23.32 12.76 -0.37
N ARG A 76 23.48 13.39 0.79
CA ARG A 76 22.83 12.97 2.03
C ARG A 76 21.50 13.71 2.23
N GLU A 77 20.61 13.07 2.96
CA GLU A 77 19.34 13.64 3.44
C GLU A 77 19.50 15.10 3.92
N GLY A 78 18.69 16.03 3.41
CA GLY A 78 18.69 17.43 3.85
C GLY A 78 18.85 18.47 2.75
N GLN A 79 19.34 19.65 3.14
CA GLN A 79 19.52 20.79 2.23
C GLN A 79 20.80 20.63 1.40
N VAL A 80 20.69 20.89 0.10
CA VAL A 80 21.74 20.67 -0.90
C VAL A 80 21.69 21.83 -1.89
N GLY A 81 22.52 22.85 -1.66
CA GLY A 81 22.46 24.11 -2.40
C GLY A 81 21.07 24.76 -2.27
N SER A 82 20.39 24.97 -3.39
CA SER A 82 19.03 25.54 -3.44
C SER A 82 17.91 24.50 -3.28
N TYR A 83 18.25 23.21 -3.23
CA TYR A 83 17.27 22.12 -3.19
C TYR A 83 17.31 21.37 -1.87
N TRP A 84 16.31 20.52 -1.65
CA TRP A 84 16.24 19.58 -0.54
C TRP A 84 16.18 18.16 -1.09
N TYR A 85 17.01 17.27 -0.56
CA TYR A 85 17.10 15.89 -1.00
C TYR A 85 16.51 14.95 0.05
N HIS A 86 15.63 14.05 -0.40
CA HIS A 86 15.07 12.96 0.40
C HIS A 86 15.66 11.63 -0.07
N GLU A 87 16.41 10.98 0.80
CA GLU A 87 17.21 9.78 0.53
C GLU A 87 16.31 8.58 0.22
N ASP A 88 15.26 8.36 1.02
CA ASP A 88 14.37 7.19 0.89
C ASP A 88 13.56 7.19 -0.42
N THR A 89 13.34 8.35 -1.03
CA THR A 89 12.63 8.47 -2.33
C THR A 89 13.55 8.89 -3.48
N ASN A 90 14.84 9.12 -3.23
CA ASN A 90 15.79 9.71 -4.19
C ASN A 90 15.22 10.92 -4.93
N ALA A 91 14.57 11.81 -4.18
CA ALA A 91 13.85 12.95 -4.74
C ALA A 91 14.47 14.28 -4.30
N PHE A 92 14.65 15.18 -5.25
CA PHE A 92 14.97 16.59 -4.99
C PHE A 92 13.71 17.43 -4.99
N PHE A 93 13.65 18.42 -4.10
CA PHE A 93 12.56 19.35 -3.92
C PHE A 93 13.08 20.77 -4.01
N ASP A 94 12.36 21.66 -4.69
CA ASP A 94 12.64 23.10 -4.65
C ASP A 94 11.84 23.87 -3.59
N ASP A 95 10.98 23.18 -2.86
CA ASP A 95 10.21 23.72 -1.75
C ASP A 95 10.47 22.94 -0.45
N VAL A 96 10.81 23.68 0.61
CA VAL A 96 11.21 23.10 1.90
C VAL A 96 10.02 22.50 2.66
N ASP A 97 8.83 23.07 2.52
CA ASP A 97 7.67 22.64 3.28
C ASP A 97 7.08 21.37 2.64
N HIS A 98 7.06 21.30 1.31
CA HIS A 98 6.69 20.08 0.60
C HIS A 98 7.67 18.93 0.85
N TYR A 99 8.98 19.22 0.87
CA TYR A 99 9.99 18.24 1.29
C TYR A 99 9.73 17.71 2.71
N LYS A 100 9.49 18.60 3.68
CA LYS A 100 9.19 18.19 5.07
C LYS A 100 7.93 17.35 5.15
N MET A 101 6.92 17.66 4.35
CA MET A 101 5.66 16.92 4.30
C MET A 101 5.86 15.50 3.76
N ILE A 102 6.51 15.33 2.58
CA ILE A 102 6.84 13.99 2.06
C ILE A 102 7.73 13.21 3.04
N LYS A 103 8.75 13.86 3.60
CA LYS A 103 9.63 13.26 4.60
C LYS A 103 8.87 12.81 5.84
N ALA A 104 7.86 13.55 6.28
CA ALA A 104 7.02 13.16 7.41
C ALA A 104 6.17 11.93 7.06
N MET A 105 5.58 11.87 5.86
CA MET A 105 4.79 10.72 5.41
C MET A 105 5.61 9.43 5.29
N CYS A 106 6.89 9.53 4.93
CA CYS A 106 7.78 8.38 4.80
C CYS A 106 8.32 7.86 6.16
N ARG A 107 7.96 8.47 7.29
CA ARG A 107 8.43 8.03 8.61
C ARG A 107 7.54 6.96 9.22
N LEU A 108 8.18 6.10 10.02
CA LEU A 108 7.48 5.28 11.01
C LEU A 108 7.12 6.14 12.22
N SER A 109 5.93 6.75 12.17
CA SER A 109 5.38 7.57 13.26
C SER A 109 3.98 7.12 13.68
N CYS A 110 3.54 7.62 14.84
CA CYS A 110 2.22 7.36 15.37
C CYS A 110 1.29 8.52 15.00
N SER A 111 0.35 8.28 14.09
CA SER A 111 -0.60 9.30 13.61
C SER A 111 -1.51 9.88 14.72
N VAL A 112 -1.64 9.20 15.86
CA VAL A 112 -2.37 9.72 17.03
C VAL A 112 -1.51 10.68 17.85
N CYS A 113 -0.23 10.36 18.06
CA CYS A 113 0.69 11.24 18.75
C CYS A 113 1.00 12.49 17.95
N ASP A 114 1.22 12.35 16.64
CA ASP A 114 1.59 13.45 15.76
C ASP A 114 0.50 14.55 15.74
N LYS A 115 -0.78 14.16 15.83
CA LYS A 115 -1.92 15.10 15.94
C LYS A 115 -1.99 15.85 17.27
N LEU A 116 -1.36 15.33 18.33
CA LEU A 116 -1.37 15.94 19.67
C LEU A 116 -0.19 16.91 19.87
N GLU A 117 0.80 16.93 18.96
CA GLU A 117 1.96 17.83 19.01
C GLU A 117 1.64 19.29 18.67
N ASP A 118 0.42 19.58 18.17
CA ASP A 118 -0.07 20.95 17.95
C ASP A 118 -0.41 21.72 19.25
N GLN A 119 -0.23 21.12 20.44
CA GLN A 119 -0.35 21.83 21.72
C GLN A 119 1.03 22.27 22.28
N PRO A 120 1.29 23.58 22.46
CA PRO A 120 2.64 24.15 22.52
C PRO A 120 3.37 24.07 23.88
N HIS A 121 3.02 23.13 24.77
CA HIS A 121 3.38 23.29 26.19
C HIS A 121 4.66 22.61 26.70
N ASP A 122 5.45 21.90 25.87
CA ASP A 122 6.73 21.33 26.33
C ASP A 122 7.77 21.08 25.21
N PRO A 123 8.94 21.77 25.22
CA PRO A 123 10.00 21.58 24.24
C PRO A 123 10.71 20.22 24.32
N SER A 124 10.53 19.45 25.39
CA SER A 124 11.13 18.12 25.56
C SER A 124 10.33 16.98 24.90
N LYS A 125 9.08 17.24 24.47
CA LYS A 125 8.21 16.30 23.75
C LYS A 125 8.16 16.50 22.23
N ARG A 126 8.84 17.52 21.69
CA ARG A 126 8.83 17.92 20.25
C ARG A 126 9.53 16.95 19.28
N ARG A 127 9.92 15.76 19.74
CA ARG A 127 10.38 14.70 18.84
C ARG A 127 9.23 13.72 18.75
N GLY A 128 8.43 13.87 17.70
CA GLY A 128 7.55 12.81 17.20
C GLY A 128 8.23 11.48 17.42
N MET A 129 7.56 10.58 18.15
CA MET A 129 8.17 9.33 18.57
C MET A 129 8.55 8.55 17.31
N MET A 130 9.83 8.59 16.95
CA MET A 130 10.36 7.87 15.82
C MET A 130 10.54 6.42 16.24
N PHE A 131 9.88 5.52 15.54
CA PHE A 131 10.03 4.09 15.76
C PHE A 131 11.09 3.54 14.82
N ARG A 132 11.91 2.61 15.32
CA ARG A 132 12.96 1.99 14.48
C ARG A 132 12.41 0.92 13.55
N ASN A 133 11.27 0.33 13.90
CA ASN A 133 10.59 -0.70 13.14
C ASN A 133 9.08 -0.71 13.45
N ILE A 134 8.34 -1.47 12.64
CA ILE A 134 6.89 -1.55 12.68
C ILE A 134 6.40 -2.19 13.99
N GLU A 135 7.16 -3.12 14.56
CA GLU A 135 6.85 -3.85 15.79
C GLU A 135 6.82 -2.91 17.00
N GLN A 136 7.77 -1.97 17.06
CA GLN A 136 7.79 -0.93 18.09
C GLN A 136 6.59 0.00 17.97
N LEU A 137 6.21 0.38 16.74
CA LEU A 137 5.01 1.18 16.49
C LEU A 137 3.73 0.42 16.88
N LYS A 138 3.59 -0.85 16.47
CA LYS A 138 2.46 -1.72 16.86
C LYS A 138 2.34 -1.83 18.38
N GLY A 139 3.46 -2.07 19.07
CA GLY A 139 3.51 -2.12 20.53
C GLY A 139 3.09 -0.80 21.17
N HIS A 140 3.58 0.32 20.65
CA HIS A 140 3.19 1.64 21.11
C HIS A 140 1.69 1.91 20.96
N LEU A 141 1.12 1.64 19.77
CA LEU A 141 -0.30 1.79 19.49
C LEU A 141 -1.15 0.94 20.45
N PHE A 142 -0.72 -0.30 20.70
CA PHE A 142 -1.43 -1.22 21.59
C PHE A 142 -1.38 -0.76 23.05
N HIS A 143 -0.20 -0.36 23.55
CA HIS A 143 -0.03 -0.04 24.97
C HIS A 143 -0.52 1.36 25.33
N ARG A 144 -0.29 2.38 24.49
CA ARG A 144 -0.65 3.78 24.77
C ARG A 144 -2.02 4.16 24.26
N HIS A 145 -2.40 3.67 23.08
CA HIS A 145 -3.64 4.10 22.41
C HIS A 145 -4.74 3.04 22.43
N ARG A 146 -4.43 1.79 22.84
CA ARG A 146 -5.36 0.65 22.74
C ARG A 146 -5.84 0.42 21.30
N LEU A 147 -5.01 0.81 20.32
CA LEU A 147 -5.27 0.68 18.91
C LEU A 147 -4.36 -0.38 18.30
N LEU A 148 -4.82 -0.97 17.21
CA LEU A 148 -4.20 -2.07 16.48
C LEU A 148 -4.26 -1.76 14.98
N MET A 149 -3.31 -2.32 14.25
CA MET A 149 -3.30 -2.30 12.79
C MET A 149 -3.65 -3.70 12.28
N CYS A 150 -4.43 -3.79 11.19
CA CYS A 150 -4.66 -5.07 10.53
C CYS A 150 -3.37 -5.56 9.87
N SER A 151 -2.92 -6.78 10.20
CA SER A 151 -1.68 -7.35 9.63
C SER A 151 -1.80 -7.59 8.13
N LEU A 152 -2.96 -8.05 7.66
CA LEU A 152 -3.23 -8.27 6.24
C LEU A 152 -3.17 -6.95 5.46
N CYS A 153 -3.80 -5.89 5.97
CA CYS A 153 -3.72 -4.57 5.34
C CYS A 153 -2.32 -3.95 5.40
N LEU A 154 -1.55 -4.21 6.46
CA LEU A 154 -0.16 -3.75 6.53
C LEU A 154 0.73 -4.37 5.43
N GLU A 155 0.46 -5.63 5.07
CA GLU A 155 1.22 -6.34 4.04
C GLU A 155 0.70 -6.02 2.63
N GLY A 156 -0.62 -6.03 2.45
CA GLY A 156 -1.29 -5.89 1.15
C GLY A 156 -1.54 -4.45 0.70
N ARG A 157 -1.88 -3.53 1.62
CA ARG A 157 -2.24 -2.15 1.27
C ARG A 157 -0.99 -1.28 1.15
N LYS A 158 -0.65 -0.89 -0.08
CA LYS A 158 0.54 -0.07 -0.40
C LYS A 158 0.32 1.42 -0.15
N VAL A 159 0.04 1.79 1.10
CA VAL A 159 -0.11 3.18 1.57
C VAL A 159 0.96 3.54 2.59
N PHE A 160 1.18 4.83 2.85
CA PHE A 160 2.11 5.23 3.90
C PHE A 160 1.62 4.75 5.27
N ILE A 161 2.56 4.54 6.20
CA ILE A 161 2.21 4.03 7.54
C ILE A 161 1.31 5.01 8.30
N CYS A 162 1.48 6.32 8.10
CA CYS A 162 0.60 7.33 8.66
C CYS A 162 -0.83 7.32 8.08
N GLU A 163 -1.03 6.73 6.88
CA GLU A 163 -2.33 6.59 6.21
C GLU A 163 -3.05 5.28 6.57
N GLN A 164 -2.40 4.37 7.31
CA GLN A 164 -3.00 3.11 7.72
C GLN A 164 -4.12 3.32 8.74
N LYS A 165 -5.25 2.62 8.55
CA LYS A 165 -6.37 2.67 9.49
C LYS A 165 -5.97 2.01 10.81
N LEU A 166 -6.40 2.63 11.90
CA LEU A 166 -6.19 2.15 13.27
C LEU A 166 -7.52 1.68 13.85
N PHE A 167 -7.51 0.54 14.51
CA PHE A 167 -8.71 -0.13 14.99
C PHE A 167 -8.61 -0.41 16.48
N THR A 168 -9.72 -0.30 17.20
CA THR A 168 -9.87 -1.01 18.48
C THR A 168 -9.91 -2.52 18.23
N ARG A 169 -9.77 -3.33 19.28
CA ARG A 169 -9.86 -4.80 19.14
C ARG A 169 -11.19 -5.25 18.52
N SER A 170 -12.30 -4.64 18.93
CA SER A 170 -13.63 -4.99 18.39
C SER A 170 -13.74 -4.61 16.91
N GLN A 171 -13.31 -3.40 16.57
CA GLN A 171 -13.33 -2.92 15.18
C GLN A 171 -12.43 -3.75 14.28
N LEU A 172 -11.27 -4.21 14.77
CA LEU A 172 -10.37 -5.06 13.97
C LEU A 172 -11.00 -6.43 13.67
N ASN A 173 -11.66 -7.04 14.66
CA ASN A 173 -12.35 -8.31 14.44
C ASN A 173 -13.48 -8.14 13.42
N GLN A 174 -14.25 -7.06 13.53
CA GLN A 174 -15.31 -6.72 12.57
C GLN A 174 -14.74 -6.46 11.17
N HIS A 175 -13.66 -5.68 11.06
CA HIS A 175 -12.94 -5.41 9.82
C HIS A 175 -12.53 -6.70 9.11
N ILE A 176 -12.00 -7.67 9.85
CA ILE A 176 -11.59 -8.96 9.29
C ILE A 176 -12.81 -9.79 8.85
N SER A 177 -13.88 -9.84 9.65
CA SER A 177 -14.99 -10.78 9.43
C SER A 177 -16.09 -10.29 8.49
N THR A 178 -16.41 -9.00 8.55
CA THR A 178 -17.58 -8.39 7.90
C THR A 178 -17.24 -7.09 7.20
N GLY A 179 -15.97 -6.67 7.27
CA GLY A 179 -15.48 -5.42 6.70
C GLY A 179 -15.68 -4.20 7.59
N ASP A 180 -15.40 -3.03 7.03
CA ASP A 180 -15.49 -1.75 7.70
C ASP A 180 -16.98 -1.33 7.73
N SER A 181 -17.59 -1.33 8.91
CA SER A 181 -18.88 -0.68 9.09
C SER A 181 -18.65 0.82 9.23
N GLU A 182 -18.62 1.56 8.12
CA GLU A 182 -18.41 3.01 8.20
C GLU A 182 -19.69 3.71 8.70
N VAL A 183 -19.55 4.50 9.77
CA VAL A 183 -20.40 5.67 10.06
C VAL A 183 -19.63 6.99 9.89
N ASP A 184 -18.31 6.98 9.68
CA ASP A 184 -17.47 8.21 9.69
C ASP A 184 -16.40 8.27 8.57
N GLY A 185 -16.64 7.59 7.43
CA GLY A 185 -15.73 7.55 6.27
C GLY A 185 -16.15 8.46 5.10
N SER A 186 -15.17 8.81 4.25
CA SER A 186 -15.41 9.53 2.99
C SER A 186 -16.25 8.68 2.01
N GLU A 187 -16.89 9.26 0.99
CA GLU A 187 -17.71 8.50 0.01
C GLU A 187 -16.94 7.33 -0.64
N SER A 188 -15.60 7.42 -0.75
CA SER A 188 -14.72 6.33 -1.21
C SER A 188 -14.54 5.19 -0.21
N ASP A 189 -14.75 5.41 1.08
CA ASP A 189 -14.69 4.39 2.14
C ASP A 189 -16.02 3.61 2.28
N ARG A 190 -17.09 4.05 1.61
CA ARG A 190 -18.41 3.36 1.60
C ARG A 190 -18.45 2.13 0.71
N GLY A 191 -17.34 1.78 0.06
CA GLY A 191 -17.27 0.62 -0.83
C GLY A 191 -17.45 -0.67 -0.05
N GLY A 192 -18.29 -1.58 -0.59
CA GLY A 192 -18.69 -2.87 -0.03
C GLY A 192 -17.56 -3.87 0.27
N PHE A 193 -16.58 -3.47 1.06
CA PHE A 193 -15.59 -4.34 1.67
C PHE A 193 -16.32 -5.21 2.70
N MET A 194 -16.42 -6.51 2.41
CA MET A 194 -17.12 -7.49 3.26
C MET A 194 -16.19 -8.20 4.24
N GLY A 195 -14.95 -7.71 4.37
CA GLY A 195 -13.91 -8.32 5.18
C GLY A 195 -12.90 -9.12 4.36
N HIS A 196 -11.92 -9.69 5.05
CA HIS A 196 -10.86 -10.47 4.45
C HIS A 196 -11.34 -11.89 4.16
N PRO A 197 -11.20 -12.40 2.92
CA PRO A 197 -11.67 -13.73 2.56
C PRO A 197 -10.93 -14.80 3.37
N MET A 198 -11.66 -15.85 3.76
CA MET A 198 -11.17 -16.89 4.64
C MET A 198 -11.13 -18.23 3.91
N CYS A 199 -10.05 -18.99 4.10
CA CYS A 199 -10.02 -20.37 3.66
C CYS A 199 -11.06 -21.21 4.43
N GLU A 200 -11.92 -21.92 3.70
CA GLU A 200 -12.97 -22.75 4.29
C GLU A 200 -12.41 -23.94 5.10
N PHE A 201 -11.23 -24.43 4.73
CA PHE A 201 -10.56 -25.58 5.34
C PHE A 201 -9.63 -25.20 6.51
N CYS A 202 -8.80 -24.17 6.32
CA CYS A 202 -7.79 -23.71 7.27
C CYS A 202 -8.32 -22.67 8.26
N ARG A 203 -9.44 -22.00 7.93
CA ARG A 203 -9.99 -20.87 8.70
C ARG A 203 -9.01 -19.71 8.91
N THR A 204 -8.02 -19.58 8.03
CA THR A 204 -7.06 -18.48 8.00
C THR A 204 -7.56 -17.38 7.06
N PRO A 205 -7.50 -16.10 7.48
CA PRO A 205 -7.89 -14.98 6.63
C PRO A 205 -6.75 -14.57 5.68
N PHE A 206 -7.10 -14.09 4.49
CA PHE A 206 -6.19 -13.63 3.44
C PHE A 206 -6.48 -12.17 3.05
N TYR A 207 -5.51 -11.46 2.49
CA TYR A 207 -5.71 -10.04 2.14
C TYR A 207 -6.85 -9.84 1.14
N GLY A 208 -6.88 -10.63 0.06
CA GLY A 208 -7.94 -10.65 -0.93
C GLY A 208 -8.08 -12.01 -1.63
N ASP A 209 -8.94 -12.06 -2.64
CA ASP A 209 -9.29 -13.30 -3.33
C ASP A 209 -8.13 -13.89 -4.11
N ASN A 210 -7.17 -13.08 -4.56
CA ASN A 210 -6.00 -13.55 -5.29
C ASN A 210 -5.06 -14.36 -4.38
N GLU A 211 -4.81 -13.87 -3.17
CA GLU A 211 -4.01 -14.57 -2.17
C GLU A 211 -4.72 -15.84 -1.71
N LEU A 212 -6.04 -15.77 -1.49
CA LEU A 212 -6.83 -16.96 -1.16
C LEU A 212 -6.79 -17.99 -2.31
N TYR A 213 -6.98 -17.59 -3.56
CA TYR A 213 -6.90 -18.47 -4.72
C TYR A 213 -5.54 -19.14 -4.84
N THR A 214 -4.46 -18.38 -4.65
CA THR A 214 -3.09 -18.91 -4.65
C THR A 214 -2.92 -19.95 -3.54
N HIS A 215 -3.45 -19.68 -2.34
CA HIS A 215 -3.46 -20.65 -1.24
C HIS A 215 -4.29 -21.90 -1.58
N MET A 216 -5.51 -21.76 -2.11
CA MET A 216 -6.38 -22.89 -2.45
C MET A 216 -5.72 -23.81 -3.49
N SER A 217 -5.11 -23.22 -4.52
CA SER A 217 -4.49 -23.97 -5.62
C SER A 217 -3.17 -24.66 -5.27
N THR A 218 -2.54 -24.30 -4.15
CA THR A 218 -1.23 -24.84 -3.74
C THR A 218 -1.32 -25.73 -2.50
N GLU A 219 -2.19 -25.39 -1.55
CA GLU A 219 -2.31 -26.07 -0.26
C GLU A 219 -3.49 -27.04 -0.20
N HIS A 220 -4.38 -27.03 -1.21
CA HIS A 220 -5.52 -27.96 -1.29
C HIS A 220 -5.54 -28.70 -2.63
N TYR A 221 -6.11 -29.90 -2.58
CA TYR A 221 -6.14 -30.80 -3.72
C TYR A 221 -7.30 -30.48 -4.64
N THR A 222 -7.10 -30.67 -5.94
CA THR A 222 -8.16 -30.54 -6.97
C THR A 222 -8.20 -31.80 -7.80
N CYS A 223 -9.40 -32.17 -8.27
CA CYS A 223 -9.55 -33.30 -9.19
C CYS A 223 -9.27 -32.85 -10.63
N HIS A 224 -8.13 -33.24 -11.19
CA HIS A 224 -7.79 -32.92 -12.59
C HIS A 224 -8.76 -33.51 -13.62
N ILE A 225 -9.47 -34.59 -13.27
CA ILE A 225 -10.51 -35.18 -14.12
C ILE A 225 -11.75 -34.27 -14.09
N CYS A 226 -12.31 -33.94 -12.92
CA CYS A 226 -13.46 -33.02 -12.83
C CYS A 226 -13.15 -31.65 -13.47
N GLN A 227 -11.94 -31.14 -13.28
CA GLN A 227 -11.49 -29.88 -13.87
C GLN A 227 -11.50 -29.90 -15.41
N ARG A 228 -11.21 -31.05 -16.03
CA ARG A 228 -11.25 -31.22 -17.49
C ARG A 228 -12.70 -31.29 -18.02
N TRP A 229 -13.61 -31.80 -17.21
CA TRP A 229 -15.03 -31.96 -17.57
C TRP A 229 -15.84 -30.68 -17.33
N HIS A 230 -15.45 -29.89 -16.32
CA HIS A 230 -16.03 -28.59 -16.01
C HIS A 230 -14.95 -27.50 -15.98
N PRO A 231 -14.49 -27.04 -17.16
CA PRO A 231 -13.51 -25.96 -17.23
C PRO A 231 -14.05 -24.71 -16.52
N GLY A 232 -13.34 -24.25 -15.50
CA GLY A 232 -13.70 -23.05 -14.73
C GLY A 232 -14.41 -23.30 -13.39
N GLN A 233 -14.76 -24.54 -13.05
CA GLN A 233 -15.19 -24.91 -11.70
C GLN A 233 -14.02 -25.56 -10.95
N PHE A 234 -13.58 -24.94 -9.87
CA PHE A 234 -12.53 -25.48 -9.00
C PHE A 234 -13.16 -26.01 -7.72
N GLU A 235 -13.25 -27.33 -7.61
CA GLU A 235 -13.56 -27.99 -6.34
C GLU A 235 -12.26 -28.31 -5.61
N TYR A 236 -12.13 -27.78 -4.40
CA TYR A 236 -10.97 -27.98 -3.54
C TYR A 236 -11.27 -29.01 -2.45
N TYR A 237 -10.28 -29.82 -2.12
CA TYR A 237 -10.36 -30.86 -1.11
C TYR A 237 -9.23 -30.69 -0.09
N LYS A 238 -9.56 -30.81 1.19
CA LYS A 238 -8.59 -30.61 2.28
C LYS A 238 -7.50 -31.68 2.30
N HIS A 239 -7.89 -32.94 2.10
CA HIS A 239 -6.98 -34.08 2.11
C HIS A 239 -7.11 -34.90 0.82
N TYR A 240 -6.04 -35.62 0.47
CA TYR A 240 -6.05 -36.52 -0.68
C TYR A 240 -7.12 -37.62 -0.54
N ASP A 241 -7.34 -38.13 0.67
CA ASP A 241 -8.36 -39.15 0.93
C ASP A 241 -9.79 -38.65 0.60
N ASP A 242 -10.07 -37.37 0.88
CA ASP A 242 -11.35 -36.73 0.54
C ASP A 242 -11.53 -36.60 -0.98
N LEU A 243 -10.44 -36.27 -1.68
CA LEU A 243 -10.39 -36.24 -3.14
C LEU A 243 -10.56 -37.64 -3.73
N GLU A 244 -9.88 -38.66 -3.19
CA GLU A 244 -9.96 -40.03 -3.70
C GLU A 244 -11.37 -40.58 -3.54
N ALA A 245 -11.99 -40.37 -2.37
CA ALA A 245 -13.37 -40.78 -2.12
C ALA A 245 -14.37 -40.08 -3.06
N SER A 246 -14.23 -38.76 -3.28
CA SER A 246 -15.11 -38.01 -4.18
C SER A 246 -14.87 -38.35 -5.65
N CYS A 247 -13.62 -38.54 -6.06
CA CYS A 247 -13.21 -38.90 -7.41
C CYS A 247 -13.67 -40.33 -7.79
N LEU A 248 -13.54 -41.30 -6.87
CA LEU A 248 -14.08 -42.66 -7.04
C LEU A 248 -15.61 -42.67 -7.20
N HIS A 249 -16.31 -41.72 -6.57
CA HIS A 249 -17.77 -41.64 -6.71
C HIS A 249 -18.20 -40.92 -7.99
N PHE A 250 -17.59 -39.78 -8.35
CA PHE A 250 -18.00 -38.97 -9.50
C PHE A 250 -17.36 -39.38 -10.83
N CYS A 251 -16.05 -39.65 -10.87
CA CYS A 251 -15.34 -39.97 -12.12
C CYS A 251 -15.52 -41.44 -12.53
N PHE A 252 -15.62 -42.36 -11.57
CA PHE A 252 -15.79 -43.79 -11.85
C PHE A 252 -17.21 -44.12 -12.34
N PHE A 253 -18.26 -43.47 -11.80
CA PHE A 253 -19.62 -43.63 -12.32
C PHE A 253 -19.78 -43.05 -13.74
N TYR A 254 -19.17 -41.89 -14.04
CA TYR A 254 -19.31 -41.27 -15.35
C TYR A 254 -18.48 -41.94 -16.46
N SER A 255 -17.37 -42.61 -16.14
CA SER A 255 -16.56 -43.38 -17.09
C SER A 255 -17.12 -44.77 -17.41
N LEU A 256 -18.06 -45.28 -16.60
CA LEU A 256 -18.79 -46.53 -16.87
C LEU A 256 -20.06 -46.33 -17.71
N PHE A 257 -20.53 -45.09 -17.86
CA PHE A 257 -21.81 -44.74 -18.52
C PHE A 257 -21.65 -43.86 -19.78
N ASN A 258 -20.41 -43.67 -20.28
CA ASN A 258 -20.09 -43.15 -21.61
C ASN A 258 -19.03 -44.05 -22.27
#